data_AF-A0A7X4GF72-F1
#
_entry.id   AF-A0A7X4GF72-F1
#
_cell.length_a   1.000
_cell.length_b   1.000
_cell.length_c   1.000
_cell.angle_alpha   90.00
_cell.angle_beta   90.00
_cell.angle_gamma   90.00
#
_symmetry.space_group_name_H-M   'P 1'
#
loop_
_entity.id
_entity.type
_entity.pdbx_description
1 polymer ?
#
loop_
_entity_poly.entity_id
_entity_poly.type
_entity_poly.pdbx_seq_one_letter_code
_entity_poly.pdbx_strand_id
1 'polypeptide(L)'
;MRALLALLGLGRKLIVAVIGFVWAHPWVFATLAWCAVAALQWSGKEKVRAERNEVRAALSAEQMGRKADSEAWRRQVTTARAAVAAAKRKSQEIASNAQTTHDALETDNAGLRNYIASRRLRAGSGSAVSTSPADDLGAGVPSPAAPEAVMADETDLRTCDGNFAYALAAHEWALSLISAGLAVPAE
;
A
#
# COMPACT_ATOMS: atom_id res chain seq x y z
N MET A 1 23.43 31.80 -77.29
CA MET A 1 22.35 32.80 -77.06
C MET A 1 21.11 32.65 -77.96
N ARG A 2 21.23 32.32 -79.26
CA ARG A 2 20.05 32.24 -80.17
C ARG A 2 19.02 31.14 -79.83
N ALA A 3 19.43 29.98 -79.31
CA ALA A 3 18.52 28.87 -78.96
C ALA A 3 17.64 29.15 -77.72
N LEU A 4 18.13 29.93 -76.77
CA LEU A 4 17.43 30.24 -75.51
C LEU A 4 16.30 31.26 -75.74
N LEU A 5 16.48 32.17 -76.71
CA LEU A 5 15.45 33.11 -77.17
C LEU A 5 14.32 32.40 -77.95
N ALA A 6 14.63 31.32 -78.68
CA ALA A 6 13.62 30.54 -79.41
C ALA A 6 12.71 29.73 -78.47
N LEU A 7 13.26 29.15 -77.40
CA LEU A 7 12.50 28.46 -76.35
C LEU A 7 11.56 29.41 -75.58
N LEU A 8 12.03 30.63 -75.27
CA LEU A 8 11.20 31.68 -74.67
C LEU A 8 10.07 32.14 -75.62
N GLY A 9 10.34 32.23 -76.92
CA GLY A 9 9.34 32.58 -77.94
C GLY A 9 8.25 31.53 -78.14
N LEU A 10 8.62 30.24 -78.12
CA LEU A 10 7.67 29.11 -78.17
C LEU A 10 6.82 29.03 -76.90
N GLY A 11 7.43 29.22 -75.72
CA GLY A 11 6.70 29.27 -74.45
C GLY A 11 5.66 30.39 -74.43
N ARG A 12 6.01 31.58 -74.92
CA ARG A 12 5.07 32.72 -74.99
C ARG A 12 3.90 32.47 -75.95
N LYS A 13 4.13 31.80 -77.09
CA LYS A 13 3.05 31.43 -78.03
C LYS A 13 2.11 30.38 -77.45
N LEU A 14 2.65 29.40 -76.71
CA LEU A 14 1.86 28.41 -75.98
C LEU A 14 1.00 29.05 -74.89
N ILE A 15 1.57 29.98 -74.12
CA ILE A 15 0.83 30.70 -73.08
C ILE A 15 -0.30 31.54 -73.69
N VAL A 16 -0.05 32.27 -74.78
CA VAL A 16 -1.08 33.08 -75.45
C VAL A 16 -2.17 32.20 -76.07
N ALA A 17 -1.83 31.05 -76.64
CA ALA A 17 -2.81 30.11 -77.20
C ALA A 17 -3.70 29.50 -76.10
N VAL A 18 -3.11 29.13 -74.96
CA VAL A 18 -3.86 28.61 -73.79
C VAL A 18 -4.77 29.70 -73.23
N ILE A 19 -4.28 30.93 -73.09
CA ILE A 19 -5.11 32.07 -72.65
C ILE A 19 -6.26 32.27 -73.64
N GLY A 20 -5.99 32.34 -74.95
CA GLY A 20 -7.02 32.49 -75.97
C GLY A 20 -8.10 31.40 -75.92
N PHE A 21 -7.70 30.15 -75.66
CA PHE A 21 -8.64 29.03 -75.48
C PHE A 21 -9.49 29.16 -74.21
N VAL A 22 -8.91 29.67 -73.12
CA VAL A 22 -9.64 29.99 -71.87
C VAL A 22 -10.70 31.06 -72.10
N TRP A 23 -10.37 32.11 -72.87
CA TRP A 23 -11.33 33.17 -73.22
C TRP A 23 -12.41 32.71 -74.20
N ALA A 24 -12.12 31.73 -75.07
CA ALA A 24 -13.08 31.18 -76.03
C ALA A 24 -14.11 30.23 -75.38
N HIS A 25 -13.75 29.56 -74.28
CA HIS A 25 -14.59 28.56 -73.62
C HIS A 25 -14.69 28.74 -72.10
N PRO A 26 -15.15 29.92 -71.61
CA PRO A 26 -15.16 30.23 -70.19
C PRO A 26 -16.04 29.27 -69.36
N TRP A 27 -17.08 28.69 -69.97
CA TRP A 27 -17.99 27.76 -69.32
C TRP A 27 -17.34 26.42 -68.96
N VAL A 28 -16.37 25.92 -69.76
CA VAL A 28 -15.65 24.67 -69.47
C VAL A 28 -14.73 24.86 -68.26
N PHE A 29 -14.07 26.02 -68.15
CA PHE A 29 -13.23 26.32 -67.00
C PHE A 29 -14.06 26.59 -65.75
N ALA A 30 -15.24 27.18 -65.88
CA ALA A 30 -16.17 27.36 -64.76
C ALA A 30 -16.64 26.01 -64.18
N THR A 31 -16.98 25.02 -65.01
CA THR A 31 -17.38 23.69 -64.54
C THR A 31 -16.21 22.93 -63.92
N LEU A 32 -15.02 23.00 -64.52
CA LEU A 32 -13.81 22.40 -63.93
C LEU A 32 -13.44 23.04 -62.59
N ALA A 33 -13.54 24.37 -62.47
CA ALA A 33 -13.34 25.06 -61.21
C ALA A 33 -14.37 24.63 -60.15
N TRP A 34 -15.63 24.47 -60.53
CA TRP A 34 -16.68 23.96 -59.64
C TRP A 34 -16.40 22.54 -59.16
N CYS A 35 -16.01 21.63 -60.06
CA CYS A 35 -15.59 20.27 -59.71
C CYS A 35 -14.38 20.26 -58.78
N ALA A 36 -13.40 21.13 -58.99
CA ALA A 36 -12.23 21.25 -58.12
C ALA A 36 -12.61 21.72 -56.71
N VAL A 37 -13.50 22.71 -56.59
CA VAL A 37 -14.01 23.18 -55.29
C VAL A 37 -14.79 22.07 -54.57
N ALA A 38 -15.65 21.33 -55.30
CA ALA A 38 -16.39 20.21 -54.74
C ALA A 38 -15.46 19.09 -54.25
N ALA A 39 -14.40 18.76 -55.00
CA ALA A 39 -13.39 17.78 -54.60
C ALA A 39 -12.61 18.23 -53.36
N LEU A 40 -12.23 19.51 -53.28
CA LEU A 40 -11.58 20.08 -52.10
C LEU A 40 -12.49 20.00 -50.86
N GLN A 41 -13.75 20.40 -51.00
CA GLN A 41 -14.73 20.28 -49.91
C GLN A 41 -14.96 18.83 -49.48
N TRP A 42 -14.96 17.88 -50.41
CA TRP A 42 -15.11 16.47 -50.11
C TRP A 42 -13.89 15.93 -49.34
N SER A 43 -12.67 16.22 -49.82
CA SER A 43 -11.44 15.80 -49.17
C SER A 43 -11.30 16.35 -47.75
N GLY A 44 -11.76 17.59 -47.50
CA GLY A 44 -11.82 18.17 -46.17
C GLY A 44 -12.77 17.43 -45.23
N LYS A 45 -13.95 17.02 -45.72
CA LYS A 45 -14.91 16.22 -44.93
C LYS A 45 -14.38 14.84 -44.58
N GLU A 46 -13.66 14.19 -45.48
CA GLU A 46 -13.03 12.89 -45.22
C GLU A 46 -11.98 12.97 -44.12
N LYS A 47 -11.13 14.01 -44.14
CA LYS A 47 -10.14 14.25 -43.07
C LYS A 47 -10.80 14.42 -41.70
N VAL A 48 -11.83 15.27 -41.61
CA VAL A 48 -12.56 15.49 -40.34
C VAL A 48 -13.26 14.22 -39.86
N ARG A 49 -13.79 13.40 -40.78
CA ARG A 49 -14.39 12.10 -40.42
C ARG A 49 -13.34 11.11 -39.92
N ALA A 50 -12.16 11.08 -40.54
CA ALA A 50 -11.04 10.24 -40.12
C ALA A 50 -10.56 10.64 -38.71
N GLU A 51 -10.28 11.92 -38.48
CA GLU A 51 -9.87 12.45 -37.17
C GLU A 51 -10.91 12.15 -36.08
N ARG A 52 -12.20 12.37 -36.37
CA ARG A 52 -13.28 12.05 -35.42
C ARG A 52 -13.34 10.56 -35.09
N ASN A 53 -13.12 9.68 -36.08
CA ASN A 53 -13.14 8.24 -35.86
C ASN A 53 -11.93 7.79 -35.03
N GLU A 54 -10.75 8.38 -35.26
CA GLU A 54 -9.55 8.15 -34.48
C GLU A 54 -9.74 8.58 -33.02
N VAL A 55 -10.26 9.79 -32.77
CA VAL A 55 -10.56 10.27 -31.41
C VAL A 55 -11.59 9.38 -30.72
N ARG A 56 -12.62 8.91 -31.44
CA ARG A 56 -13.61 7.97 -30.88
C ARG A 56 -13.00 6.63 -30.52
N ALA A 57 -12.08 6.11 -31.35
CA ALA A 57 -11.37 4.87 -31.08
C ALA A 57 -10.42 5.02 -29.88
N ALA A 58 -9.72 6.14 -29.76
CA ALA A 58 -8.88 6.45 -28.61
C ALA A 58 -9.72 6.55 -27.32
N LEU A 59 -10.85 7.27 -27.36
CA LEU A 59 -11.73 7.42 -26.21
C LEU A 59 -12.34 6.08 -25.76
N SER A 60 -12.76 5.23 -26.70
CA SER A 60 -13.31 3.91 -26.36
C SER A 60 -12.24 3.00 -25.76
N ALA A 61 -11.00 3.04 -26.27
CA ALA A 61 -9.86 2.32 -25.69
C ALA A 61 -9.55 2.78 -24.26
N GLU A 62 -9.49 4.09 -24.02
CA GLU A 62 -9.30 4.64 -22.67
C GLU A 62 -10.44 4.26 -21.70
N GLN A 63 -11.68 4.26 -22.18
CA GLN A 63 -12.82 3.84 -21.36
C GLN A 63 -12.76 2.36 -21.01
N MET A 64 -12.34 1.51 -21.94
CA MET A 64 -12.12 0.08 -21.67
C MET A 64 -10.98 -0.12 -20.66
N GLY A 65 -9.85 0.61 -20.81
CA GLY A 65 -8.74 0.58 -19.86
C GLY A 65 -9.18 0.98 -18.46
N ARG A 66 -9.86 2.13 -18.31
CA ARG A 66 -10.38 2.59 -17.02
C ARG A 66 -11.36 1.62 -16.36
N LYS A 67 -12.20 0.93 -17.16
CA LYS A 67 -13.10 -0.11 -16.63
C LYS A 67 -12.30 -1.30 -16.09
N ALA A 68 -11.31 -1.79 -16.84
CA ALA A 68 -10.45 -2.89 -16.39
C ALA A 68 -9.69 -2.52 -15.10
N ASP A 69 -9.13 -1.31 -15.03
CA ASP A 69 -8.45 -0.81 -13.82
C ASP A 69 -9.41 -0.73 -12.63
N SER A 70 -10.65 -0.27 -12.85
CA SER A 70 -11.65 -0.19 -11.78
C SER A 70 -12.04 -1.56 -11.24
N GLU A 71 -12.10 -2.58 -12.09
CA GLU A 71 -12.37 -3.96 -11.68
C GLU A 71 -11.20 -4.56 -10.92
N ALA A 72 -9.97 -4.33 -11.38
CA ALA A 72 -8.75 -4.74 -10.69
C ALA A 72 -8.66 -4.10 -9.30
N TRP A 73 -8.91 -2.79 -9.21
CA TRP A 73 -8.97 -2.06 -7.94
C TRP A 73 -10.03 -2.63 -6.99
N ARG A 74 -11.25 -2.89 -7.48
CA ARG A 74 -12.32 -3.49 -6.67
C ARG A 74 -11.89 -4.85 -6.10
N ARG A 75 -11.27 -5.71 -6.92
CA ARG A 75 -10.77 -7.02 -6.46
C ARG A 75 -9.70 -6.85 -5.38
N GLN A 76 -8.76 -5.93 -5.56
CA GLN A 76 -7.73 -5.64 -4.55
C GLN A 76 -8.34 -5.16 -3.23
N VAL A 77 -9.30 -4.23 -3.29
CA VAL A 77 -9.98 -3.70 -2.10
C VAL A 77 -10.78 -4.79 -1.38
N THR A 78 -11.47 -5.68 -2.09
CA THR A 78 -12.20 -6.79 -1.46
C THR A 78 -11.26 -7.77 -0.77
N THR A 79 -10.15 -8.13 -1.41
CA THR A 79 -9.14 -9.01 -0.83
C THR A 79 -8.49 -8.38 0.39
N ALA A 80 -8.12 -7.10 0.31
CA ALA A 80 -7.55 -6.35 1.43
C ALA A 80 -8.54 -6.27 2.61
N ARG A 81 -9.82 -5.99 2.36
CA ARG A 81 -10.86 -5.98 3.41
C ARG A 81 -11.04 -7.36 4.05
N ALA A 82 -11.03 -8.42 3.25
CA ALA A 82 -11.11 -9.79 3.76
C ALA A 82 -9.90 -10.13 4.64
N ALA A 83 -8.69 -9.74 4.22
CA ALA A 83 -7.47 -9.93 5.01
C ALA A 83 -7.50 -9.17 6.34
N VAL A 84 -7.93 -7.90 6.33
CA VAL A 84 -8.10 -7.10 7.56
C VAL A 84 -9.15 -7.74 8.49
N ALA A 85 -10.27 -8.20 7.96
CA ALA A 85 -11.30 -8.87 8.75
C ALA A 85 -10.84 -10.22 9.33
N ALA A 86 -9.98 -10.95 8.60
CA ALA A 86 -9.37 -12.18 9.10
C ALA A 86 -8.34 -11.88 10.20
N ALA A 87 -7.49 -10.88 10.01
CA ALA A 87 -6.53 -10.43 11.01
C ALA A 87 -7.21 -9.97 12.30
N LYS A 88 -8.29 -9.18 12.19
CA LYS A 88 -9.09 -8.73 13.33
C LYS A 88 -9.74 -9.89 14.10
N ARG A 89 -10.26 -10.90 13.40
CA ARG A 89 -10.81 -12.11 14.05
C ARG A 89 -9.73 -12.87 14.80
N LYS A 90 -8.58 -13.11 14.16
CA LYS A 90 -7.45 -13.79 14.79
C LYS A 90 -6.91 -13.03 16.00
N SER A 91 -6.83 -11.71 15.95
CA SER A 91 -6.42 -10.91 17.10
C SER A 91 -7.42 -10.99 18.25
N GLN A 92 -8.73 -10.98 17.96
CA GLN A 92 -9.77 -11.14 18.98
C GLN A 92 -9.73 -12.53 19.63
N GLU A 93 -9.53 -13.58 18.84
CA GLU A 93 -9.38 -14.95 19.32
C GLU A 93 -8.17 -15.09 20.24
N ILE A 94 -7.02 -14.55 19.84
CA ILE A 94 -5.80 -14.55 20.65
C ILE A 94 -6.02 -13.78 21.96
N ALA A 95 -6.63 -12.59 21.90
CA ALA A 95 -6.93 -11.80 23.10
C ALA A 95 -7.87 -12.55 24.05
N SER A 96 -8.91 -13.19 23.52
CA SER A 96 -9.84 -14.01 24.31
C SER A 96 -9.16 -15.22 24.93
N ASN A 97 -8.28 -15.89 24.20
CA ASN A 97 -7.53 -17.05 24.69
C ASN A 97 -6.51 -16.65 25.77
N ALA A 98 -5.83 -15.52 25.58
CA ALA A 98 -4.92 -14.94 26.57
C ALA A 98 -5.66 -14.59 27.86
N GLN A 99 -6.83 -13.94 27.76
CA GLN A 99 -7.67 -13.66 28.93
C GLN A 99 -8.12 -14.94 29.63
N THR A 100 -8.59 -15.94 28.87
CA THR A 100 -9.03 -17.22 29.43
C THR A 100 -7.88 -17.94 30.15
N THR A 101 -6.68 -17.90 29.57
CA THR A 101 -5.47 -18.48 30.17
C THR A 101 -5.08 -17.74 31.44
N HIS A 102 -5.13 -16.41 31.43
CA HIS A 102 -4.89 -15.59 32.62
C HIS A 102 -5.88 -15.93 33.74
N ASP A 103 -7.18 -15.95 33.45
CA ASP A 103 -8.23 -16.26 34.43
C ASP A 103 -8.05 -17.69 34.99
N ALA A 104 -7.64 -18.63 34.15
CA ALA A 104 -7.33 -20.01 34.56
C ALA A 104 -6.09 -20.07 35.48
N LEU A 105 -5.03 -19.32 35.17
CA LEU A 105 -3.83 -19.24 36.02
C LEU A 105 -4.14 -18.59 37.37
N GLU A 106 -4.97 -17.54 37.38
CA GLU A 106 -5.41 -16.87 38.60
C GLU A 106 -6.23 -17.82 39.49
N THR A 107 -7.08 -18.64 38.88
CA THR A 107 -7.94 -19.61 39.57
C THR A 107 -7.16 -20.83 40.08
N ASP A 108 -6.27 -21.41 39.26
CA ASP A 108 -5.62 -22.68 39.58
C ASP A 108 -4.38 -22.48 40.45
N ASN A 109 -3.57 -21.43 40.22
CA ASN A 109 -2.43 -20.94 41.05
C ASN A 109 -1.54 -22.01 41.73
N ALA A 110 -1.60 -23.27 41.31
CA ALA A 110 -1.03 -24.41 42.01
C ALA A 110 0.48 -24.51 41.75
N GLY A 111 0.90 -24.15 40.54
CA GLY A 111 2.32 -23.98 40.18
C GLY A 111 3.01 -22.92 41.02
N LEU A 112 2.40 -21.75 41.19
CA LEU A 112 2.94 -20.68 42.03
C LEU A 112 2.96 -21.09 43.51
N ARG A 113 1.89 -21.69 44.02
CA ARG A 113 1.85 -22.20 45.40
C ARG A 113 2.92 -23.26 45.66
N ASN A 114 3.15 -24.18 44.73
CA ASN A 114 4.23 -25.16 44.80
C ASN A 114 5.62 -24.53 44.70
N TYR A 115 5.78 -23.47 43.90
CA TYR A 115 7.03 -22.72 43.80
C TYR A 115 7.35 -21.99 45.12
N ILE A 116 6.36 -21.31 45.70
CA ILE A 116 6.47 -20.66 47.02
C ILE A 116 6.83 -21.69 48.10
N ALA A 117 6.12 -22.82 48.12
CA ALA A 117 6.35 -23.91 49.07
C ALA A 117 7.74 -24.55 48.93
N SER A 118 8.22 -24.78 47.71
CA SER A 118 9.52 -25.40 47.44
C SER A 118 10.71 -24.46 47.64
N ARG A 119 10.52 -23.14 47.44
CA ARG A 119 11.57 -22.11 47.59
C ARG A 119 11.59 -21.44 48.97
N ARG A 120 10.71 -21.85 49.90
CA ARG A 120 10.56 -21.27 51.25
C ARG A 120 10.35 -19.75 51.24
N LEU A 121 9.68 -19.22 50.22
CA LEU A 121 9.25 -17.82 50.21
C LEU A 121 8.14 -17.70 51.26
N ARG A 122 8.37 -16.95 52.34
CA ARG A 122 7.37 -16.73 53.38
C ARG A 122 6.50 -15.57 52.89
N ALA A 123 5.19 -15.79 52.72
CA ALA A 123 4.25 -14.73 52.47
C ALA A 123 4.38 -13.69 53.61
N GLY A 124 4.92 -12.52 53.29
CA GLY A 124 5.10 -11.45 54.25
C GLY A 124 3.75 -10.87 54.59
N SER A 125 3.10 -11.37 55.66
CA SER A 125 2.00 -10.65 56.27
C SER A 125 2.52 -9.28 56.68
N GLY A 126 1.99 -8.23 56.05
CA GLY A 126 2.50 -6.87 56.07
C GLY A 126 3.18 -6.47 57.39
N SER A 127 4.47 -6.19 57.30
CA SER A 127 5.19 -5.56 58.39
C SER A 127 6.09 -4.50 57.79
N ALA A 128 5.79 -3.25 58.15
CA ALA A 128 6.48 -2.05 57.74
C ALA A 128 8.01 -2.26 57.78
N VAL A 129 8.67 -1.94 56.67
CA VAL A 129 10.13 -1.84 56.59
C VAL A 129 10.56 -0.77 57.58
N SER A 130 11.04 -1.20 58.74
CA SER A 130 11.73 -0.34 59.70
C SER A 130 13.10 -0.02 59.12
N THR A 131 13.24 1.18 58.56
CA THR A 131 14.55 1.77 58.25
C THR A 131 15.28 2.05 59.56
N SER A 132 16.23 1.20 59.91
CA SER A 132 17.22 1.51 60.96
C SER A 132 18.55 1.84 60.29
N PRO A 133 19.29 2.87 60.75
CA PRO A 133 20.52 3.31 60.11
C PRO A 133 21.66 2.30 60.36
N ALA A 134 22.57 2.21 59.40
CA ALA A 134 23.74 1.33 59.48
C ALA A 134 24.75 1.87 60.50
N ASP A 135 25.00 1.10 61.57
CA ASP A 135 26.16 1.27 62.43
C ASP A 135 27.30 0.38 61.93
N ASP A 136 28.45 1.01 61.65
CA ASP A 136 29.71 0.39 61.30
C ASP A 136 30.48 -0.03 62.56
N LEU A 137 30.84 -1.31 62.69
CA LEU A 137 31.94 -1.78 63.54
C LEU A 137 32.62 -3.03 62.94
N GLY A 138 33.76 -2.81 62.28
CA GLY A 138 35.02 -3.55 62.49
C GLY A 138 35.02 -5.09 62.56
N ALA A 139 35.65 -5.70 61.55
CA ALA A 139 36.46 -6.93 61.62
C ALA A 139 35.89 -8.15 62.38
N GLY A 140 35.01 -8.87 61.70
CA GLY A 140 34.81 -10.31 61.89
C GLY A 140 34.12 -10.85 60.66
N VAL A 141 34.73 -11.81 59.94
CA VAL A 141 34.07 -12.45 58.79
C VAL A 141 32.75 -13.04 59.30
N PRO A 142 31.58 -12.52 58.89
CA PRO A 142 30.33 -13.10 59.32
C PRO A 142 30.27 -14.51 58.73
N SER A 143 29.90 -15.49 59.56
CA SER A 143 29.36 -16.77 59.10
C SER A 143 28.41 -16.49 57.93
N PRO A 144 28.43 -17.25 56.81
CA PRO A 144 27.53 -16.98 55.70
C PRO A 144 26.11 -16.88 56.27
N ALA A 145 25.57 -15.66 56.26
CA ALA A 145 24.19 -15.45 56.65
C ALA A 145 23.37 -16.38 55.77
N ALA A 146 22.41 -17.07 56.37
CA ALA A 146 21.38 -17.76 55.60
C ALA A 146 20.93 -16.79 54.49
N PRO A 147 20.85 -17.24 53.21
CA PRO A 147 20.57 -16.34 52.10
C PRO A 147 19.40 -15.46 52.49
N GLU A 148 19.64 -14.15 52.47
CA GLU A 148 18.68 -13.14 52.86
C GLU A 148 17.38 -13.47 52.13
N ALA A 149 16.37 -13.89 52.88
CA ALA A 149 15.13 -14.35 52.29
C ALA A 149 14.53 -13.14 51.58
N VAL A 150 14.62 -13.13 50.25
CA VAL A 150 13.97 -12.10 49.43
C VAL A 150 12.47 -12.29 49.63
N MET A 151 11.91 -11.46 50.51
CA MET A 151 10.49 -11.41 50.81
C MET A 151 9.80 -10.75 49.62
N ALA A 152 9.52 -11.52 48.57
CA ALA A 152 8.61 -11.10 47.52
C ALA A 152 7.18 -11.36 48.00
N ASP A 153 6.32 -10.34 47.91
CA ASP A 153 4.91 -10.52 48.22
C ASP A 153 4.28 -11.50 47.23
N GLU A 154 3.34 -12.33 47.71
CA GLU A 154 2.68 -13.33 46.85
C GLU A 154 1.90 -12.64 45.72
N THR A 155 1.36 -11.44 45.97
CA THR A 155 0.67 -10.62 44.97
C THR A 155 1.61 -10.14 43.87
N ASP A 156 2.83 -9.73 44.24
CA ASP A 156 3.86 -9.31 43.28
C ASP A 156 4.29 -10.49 42.40
N LEU A 157 4.45 -11.69 42.98
CA LEU A 157 4.80 -12.88 42.22
C LEU A 157 3.69 -13.29 41.23
N ARG A 158 2.41 -13.22 41.63
CA ARG A 158 1.26 -13.46 40.71
C ARG A 158 1.23 -12.45 39.57
N THR A 159 1.45 -11.18 39.89
CA THR A 159 1.46 -10.10 38.91
C THR A 159 2.60 -10.26 37.91
N CYS A 160 3.80 -10.62 38.39
CA CYS A 160 4.95 -10.88 37.53
C CYS A 160 4.72 -12.08 36.60
N ASP A 161 4.14 -13.18 37.10
CA ASP A 161 3.85 -14.37 36.28
C ASP A 161 2.80 -14.07 35.20
N GLY A 162 1.70 -13.39 35.56
CA GLY A 162 0.68 -12.95 34.61
C GLY A 162 1.23 -11.99 33.54
N ASN A 163 2.04 -11.01 33.94
CA ASN A 163 2.69 -10.08 33.01
C ASN A 163 3.68 -10.79 32.08
N PHE A 164 4.42 -11.78 32.58
CA PHE A 164 5.35 -12.57 31.77
C PHE A 164 4.61 -13.42 30.73
N ALA A 165 3.54 -14.11 31.13
CA ALA A 165 2.70 -14.89 30.21
C ALA A 165 2.08 -14.00 29.12
N TYR A 166 1.59 -12.81 29.49
CA TYR A 166 1.07 -11.84 28.52
C TYR A 166 2.15 -11.33 27.56
N ALA A 167 3.33 -10.95 28.07
CA ALA A 167 4.43 -10.45 27.25
C ALA A 167 4.93 -11.50 26.25
N LEU A 168 5.01 -12.76 26.67
CA LEU A 168 5.38 -13.88 25.81
C LEU A 168 4.36 -14.08 24.67
N ALA A 169 3.06 -14.12 25.01
CA ALA A 169 1.99 -14.25 24.01
C ALA A 169 1.98 -13.08 23.01
N ALA A 170 2.21 -11.86 23.49
CA ALA A 170 2.32 -10.67 22.64
C ALA A 170 3.55 -10.74 21.70
N HIS A 171 4.68 -11.25 22.20
CA HIS A 171 5.89 -11.44 21.39
C HIS A 171 5.69 -12.48 20.29
N GLU A 172 5.12 -13.65 20.62
CA GLU A 172 4.81 -14.70 19.63
C GLU A 172 3.80 -14.21 18.57
N TRP A 173 2.82 -13.41 18.99
CA TRP A 173 1.89 -12.78 18.06
C TRP A 173 2.59 -11.83 17.09
N ALA A 174 3.48 -10.95 17.59
CA ALA A 174 4.26 -10.05 16.76
C ALA A 174 5.12 -10.81 15.73
N LEU A 175 5.77 -11.91 16.15
CA LEU A 175 6.51 -12.79 15.23
C LEU A 175 5.61 -13.44 14.17
N SER A 176 4.38 -13.81 14.53
CA SER A 176 3.40 -14.34 13.57
C SER A 176 2.96 -13.32 12.52
N LEU A 177 2.90 -12.03 12.89
CA LEU A 177 2.60 -10.95 11.94
C LEU A 177 3.79 -10.65 11.02
N ILE A 178 5.01 -10.65 11.57
CA ILE A 178 6.24 -10.46 10.78
C ILE A 178 6.40 -11.59 9.76
N SER A 179 6.26 -12.85 10.18
CA SER A 179 6.36 -14.01 9.27
C SER A 179 5.29 -14.04 8.19
N ALA A 180 4.09 -13.49 8.46
CA ALA A 180 3.03 -13.32 7.47
C ALA A 180 3.23 -12.11 6.53
N GLY A 181 4.30 -11.33 6.72
CA GLY A 181 4.56 -10.10 5.96
C GLY A 181 3.59 -8.96 6.29
N LEU A 182 2.91 -9.02 7.44
CA LEU A 182 1.91 -8.05 7.89
C LEU A 182 2.48 -7.00 8.84
N ALA A 183 3.71 -7.18 9.32
CA ALA A 183 4.44 -6.25 10.16
C ALA A 183 5.95 -6.26 9.83
N VAL A 184 6.65 -5.19 10.20
CA VAL A 184 8.11 -5.08 10.07
C VAL A 184 8.71 -5.20 11.47
N PRO A 185 9.83 -5.92 11.67
CA PRO A 185 10.49 -5.95 12.97
C PRO A 185 10.84 -4.54 13.44
N ALA A 186 10.62 -4.26 14.73
CA ALA A 186 11.12 -3.04 15.35
C ALA A 186 12.65 -3.13 15.44
N GLU A 187 13.35 -2.13 14.89
CA GLU A 187 14.81 -1.99 14.99
C GLU A 187 15.28 -1.60 16.39
#